data_AF-A0A3P7P337-F1
#
_entry.id   AF-A0A3P7P337-F1
#
_cell.length_a   1.000
_cell.length_b   1.000
_cell.length_c   1.000
_cell.angle_alpha   90.00
_cell.angle_beta   90.00
_cell.angle_gamma   90.00
#
_symmetry.space_group_name_H-M   'P 1'
#
loop_
_entity.id
_entity.type
_entity.pdbx_description
1 polymer ?
#
loop_
_entity_poly.entity_id
_entity_poly.type
_entity_poly.pdbx_seq_one_letter_code
_entity_poly.pdbx_strand_id
1 'polypeptide(L)' 'MGANVVDYLQATRDNPCWGENGAGVNCVDAQGQWILYGIINRGSFLCAGKYATSTMIQSHLDWIKKTIEAKELA' A
#
# COMPACT_ATOMS: atom_id res chain seq x y z
N MET A 1 -4.89 -8.89 -38.10
CA MET A 1 -5.15 -7.58 -37.47
C MET A 1 -6.39 -7.73 -36.61
N GLY A 2 -6.30 -7.42 -35.31
CA GLY A 2 -7.43 -7.47 -34.38
C GLY A 2 -7.09 -8.20 -33.08
N ALA A 3 -6.32 -7.56 -32.20
CA ALA A 3 -6.25 -7.98 -30.81
C ALA A 3 -7.59 -7.64 -30.14
N ASN A 4 -8.26 -8.67 -29.61
CA ASN A 4 -9.54 -8.56 -28.91
C ASN A 4 -9.33 -8.06 -27.48
N VAL A 5 -10.36 -7.39 -26.96
CA VAL A 5 -10.53 -6.75 -25.64
C VAL A 5 -10.26 -7.71 -24.46
N VAL A 6 -9.00 -8.11 -24.27
CA VAL A 6 -8.51 -8.89 -23.10
C VAL A 6 -7.25 -8.24 -22.49
N ASP A 7 -6.85 -7.06 -22.96
CA ASP A 7 -5.72 -6.29 -22.41
C ASP A 7 -6.04 -5.53 -21.10
N TYR A 8 -7.21 -5.78 -20.48
CA TYR A 8 -7.43 -5.39 -19.08
C TYR A 8 -6.63 -6.25 -18.09
N LEU A 9 -5.98 -7.32 -18.55
CA LEU A 9 -5.19 -8.26 -17.75
C LEU A 9 -3.68 -8.03 -17.83
N GLN A 10 -3.24 -6.82 -18.21
CA GLN A 10 -1.95 -6.35 -17.70
C GLN A 10 -2.24 -5.64 -16.38
N ALA A 11 -2.30 -6.42 -15.29
CA ALA A 11 -1.70 -5.94 -14.05
C ALA A 11 -0.24 -5.63 -14.40
N THR A 12 -0.01 -4.44 -14.94
CA THR A 12 1.32 -3.91 -15.04
C THR A 12 1.85 -4.02 -13.62
N ARG A 13 3.00 -4.68 -13.46
CA ARG A 13 3.75 -4.65 -12.20
C ARG A 13 4.31 -3.25 -12.06
N ASP A 14 3.43 -2.27 -12.02
CA ASP A 14 3.77 -0.87 -11.89
C ASP A 14 4.04 -0.62 -10.44
N ASN A 15 5.13 0.11 -10.24
CA ASN A 15 5.49 0.58 -8.92
C ASN A 15 4.48 1.66 -8.55
N PRO A 16 3.98 1.74 -7.31
CA PRO A 16 3.29 2.93 -6.85
C PRO A 16 4.04 4.19 -7.28
N CYS A 17 3.29 5.17 -7.78
CA CYS A 17 3.83 6.44 -8.22
C CYS A 17 4.35 7.25 -7.02
N TRP A 18 5.14 8.28 -7.28
CA TRP A 18 5.58 9.22 -6.24
C TRP A 18 4.40 9.89 -5.50
N GLY A 19 3.28 10.11 -6.17
CA GLY A 19 2.04 10.64 -5.57
C GLY A 19 1.36 9.69 -4.57
N GLU A 20 1.71 8.40 -4.56
CA GLU A 20 1.13 7.39 -3.68
C GLU A 20 1.91 7.22 -2.36
N ASN A 21 2.94 8.03 -2.12
CA ASN A 21 3.66 8.03 -0.85
C ASN A 21 2.68 8.33 0.30
N GLY A 22 2.66 7.49 1.33
CA GLY A 22 1.72 7.57 2.45
C GLY A 22 0.44 6.78 2.26
N ALA A 23 0.16 6.24 1.07
CA ALA A 23 -1.00 5.37 0.85
C ALA A 23 -0.84 4.00 1.52
N GLY A 24 -1.97 3.36 1.82
CA GLY A 24 -2.01 2.07 2.50
C GLY A 24 -1.77 0.88 1.57
N VAL A 25 -0.91 -0.04 2.01
CA VAL A 25 -0.79 -1.38 1.42
C VAL A 25 -1.72 -2.30 2.18
N ASN A 26 -2.88 -2.58 1.58
CA ASN A 26 -3.93 -3.40 2.20
C ASN A 26 -3.86 -4.85 1.70
N CYS A 27 -4.12 -5.80 2.60
CA CYS A 27 -4.20 -7.22 2.28
C CYS A 27 -5.50 -7.79 2.83
N VAL A 28 -5.96 -8.90 2.25
CA VAL A 28 -7.09 -9.65 2.79
C VAL A 28 -6.55 -10.76 3.68
N ASP A 29 -7.01 -10.83 4.92
CA ASP A 29 -6.64 -11.90 5.84
C ASP A 29 -7.38 -13.22 5.56
N ALA A 30 -7.11 -14.26 6.36
CA ALA A 30 -7.74 -15.57 6.20
C ALA A 30 -9.25 -15.56 6.47
N GLN A 31 -9.77 -14.52 7.13
CA GLN A 31 -11.19 -14.31 7.43
C GLN A 31 -11.88 -13.41 6.39
N GLY A 32 -11.16 -12.96 5.36
CA GLY A 32 -11.70 -12.08 4.34
C GLY A 32 -11.75 -10.61 4.75
N GLN A 33 -11.12 -10.21 5.86
CA GLN A 33 -11.07 -8.82 6.31
C GLN A 33 -9.89 -8.09 5.67
N TRP A 34 -10.11 -6.82 5.30
CA TRP A 34 -9.05 -5.95 4.85
C TRP A 34 -8.22 -5.47 6.04
N ILE A 35 -6.92 -5.74 5.97
CA ILE A 35 -5.93 -5.28 6.95
C ILE A 35 -4.96 -4.30 6.29
N LEU A 36 -4.63 -3.24 7.00
CA LEU A 36 -3.56 -2.32 6.62
C LEU A 36 -2.21 -2.93 7.00
N TYR A 37 -1.51 -3.50 6.02
CA TYR A 37 -0.26 -4.23 6.26
C TYR A 37 0.96 -3.30 6.27
N GLY A 38 0.95 -2.27 5.42
CA GLY A 38 2.04 -1.31 5.32
C GLY A 38 1.57 0.05 4.83
N ILE A 39 2.50 1.02 4.86
CA ILE A 39 2.34 2.34 4.26
C ILE A 39 3.43 2.52 3.23
N ILE A 40 3.09 2.98 2.02
CA ILE A 40 4.07 3.24 0.97
C ILE A 40 5.03 4.33 1.44
N ASN A 41 6.31 3.99 1.54
CA ASN A 41 7.37 4.92 1.96
C ASN A 41 7.95 5.64 0.73
N ARG A 42 8.16 4.89 -0.36
CA ARG A 42 8.76 5.42 -1.59
C ARG A 42 8.18 4.76 -2.84
N GLY A 43 7.33 5.50 -3.52
CA GLY A 43 6.93 5.28 -4.89
C GLY A 43 7.97 5.77 -5.91
N SER A 44 7.83 5.31 -7.14
CA SER A 44 8.66 5.65 -8.29
C SER A 44 8.17 6.93 -8.98
N PHE A 45 9.10 7.80 -9.39
CA PHE A 45 8.75 9.04 -10.10
C PHE A 45 8.00 8.80 -11.41
N LEU A 46 8.38 7.74 -12.15
CA LEU A 46 7.74 7.35 -13.41
C LEU A 46 6.76 6.19 -13.23
N CYS A 47 6.34 5.88 -12.00
CA CYS A 47 5.47 4.73 -11.67
C CYS A 47 6.01 3.38 -12.17
N ALA A 48 7.31 3.32 -12.47
CA ALA A 48 7.95 2.18 -13.11
C ALA A 48 8.82 1.41 -12.11
N GLY A 49 8.98 0.12 -12.36
CA GLY A 49 9.86 -0.76 -11.60
C GLY A 49 9.08 -1.85 -10.84
N LYS A 50 9.81 -2.89 -10.42
CA LYS A 50 9.19 -4.12 -9.90
C LYS A 50 8.90 -4.09 -8.39
N TYR A 51 9.61 -3.26 -7.63
CA TYR A 51 9.59 -3.28 -6.17
C TYR A 51 9.42 -1.87 -5.61
N ALA A 52 8.53 -1.75 -4.63
CA ALA A 52 8.34 -0.56 -3.80
C ALA A 52 8.80 -0.85 -2.38
N THR A 53 9.18 0.19 -1.65
CA THR A 53 9.42 0.08 -0.20
C THR A 53 8.23 0.61 0.57
N SER A 54 7.85 -0.13 1.60
CA SER A 54 6.76 0.23 2.50
C SER A 54 7.21 0.10 3.95
N THR A 55 6.66 0.93 4.81
CA THR A 55 6.80 0.82 6.26
C THR A 55 5.81 -0.22 6.76
N MET A 56 6.30 -1.26 7.43
CA MET A 56 5.45 -2.29 8.02
C MET A 56 4.67 -1.72 9.22
N ILE A 57 3.34 -1.85 9.21
CA ILE A 57 2.50 -1.35 10.31
C ILE A 57 2.78 -2.13 11.60
N GLN A 58 2.95 -3.45 11.50
CA GLN A 58 3.10 -4.32 12.66
C GLN A 58 4.25 -3.91 13.58
N SER A 59 5.38 -3.44 13.03
CA SER A 59 6.53 -3.00 13.83
C SER A 59 6.33 -1.66 14.54
N HIS A 60 5.24 -0.94 14.25
CA HIS A 60 4.93 0.38 14.80
C HIS A 60 3.62 0.39 15.61
N LEU A 61 2.98 -0.76 15.83
CA LEU A 61 1.66 -0.84 16.48
C LEU A 61 1.61 -0.19 17.87
N ASP A 62 2.64 -0.37 18.69
CA ASP A 62 2.69 0.20 20.04
C ASP A 62 2.73 1.72 20.00
N TRP A 63 3.52 2.29 19.08
CA TRP A 63 3.57 3.73 18.87
C TRP A 63 2.24 4.29 18.37
N ILE A 64 1.58 3.59 17.43
CA ILE A 64 0.27 4.01 16.90
C ILE A 64 -0.76 4.04 18.02
N LYS A 65 -0.88 2.95 18.80
CA LYS A 65 -1.84 2.85 19.93
C LYS A 65 -1.63 3.97 20.93
N LYS A 66 -0.38 4.14 21.41
CA LYS A 66 -0.02 5.20 22.34
C LYS A 66 -0.35 6.60 21.81
N THR A 67 -0.12 6.84 20.52
CA THR A 67 -0.37 8.15 19.88
C THR A 67 -1.85 8.44 19.76
N ILE A 68 -2.67 7.45 19.41
CA ILE A 68 -4.13 7.59 19.33
C ILE A 68 -4.70 7.81 20.73
N GLU A 69 -4.36 6.98 21.71
CA GLU A 69 -4.80 7.14 23.10
C GLU A 69 -4.45 8.52 23.67
N ALA A 70 -3.24 9.02 23.40
CA ALA A 70 -2.85 10.37 23.84
C ALA A 70 -3.65 11.48 23.16
N LYS A 71 -4.13 11.28 21.93
CA LYS A 71 -4.97 12.24 21.20
C LYS A 71 -6.42 12.25 21.68
N GLU A 72 -6.95 11.11 22.12
CA GLU A 72 -8.32 11.02 22.67
C GLU A 72 -8.44 11.63 24.08
N LEU A 73 -7.31 11.86 24.75
CA LEU A 73 -7.22 12.46 26.09
C LEU A 73 -6.84 13.96 26.06
N ALA A 74 -6.66 14.55 24.88
CA ALA A 74 -6.29 15.94 24.66
C ALA A 74 -7.46 16.74 24.08
#